data_AF-A0A6V8DYW4-F1
#
_entry.id   AF-A0A6V8DYW4-F1
#
_cell.length_a   1.000
_cell.length_b   1.000
_cell.length_c   1.000
_cell.angle_alpha   90.00
_cell.angle_beta   90.00
_cell.angle_gamma   90.00
#
_symmetry.space_group_name_H-M   'P 1'
#
loop_
_entity.id
_entity.type
_entity.pdbx_description
1 polymer ?
#
loop_
_entity_poly.entity_id
_entity_poly.type
_entity_poly.pdbx_seq_one_letter_code
_entity_poly.pdbx_strand_id
1 'polypeptide(L)'
;MADEELKFQRGDLAGVMAAHSHVGDWVRDFEKRYGSRPIYYGPLDRGAKKQRPLNLIYVTKEPVFVHIYEPPSDEDGGGQILWFGLEPQLNEEEENIRRDLVETLLQEAPTAPSFTTDSEFETILGQMIDRFTISQSEASIVSRRRGRIWELVGLDDKRIVVSDAQRERLRYIVIRDLIRNGPLETLLSDEMLEDIHSVGLKHIHMDHKVFGMVTSNIRFREREILSRYLRAMSERIGRPVSDNKPIIDGALLDGSRINIIFSDDVSMLGPSFTIRKFAEETISVIQLIKWGTMSAQQAAYI
;
A
#
# COMPACT_ATOMS: atom_id res chain seq x y z
N MET A 1 -17.77 -11.26 19.57
CA MET A 1 -17.16 -10.13 18.84
C MET A 1 -18.29 -9.18 18.57
N ALA A 2 -18.20 -7.95 19.06
CA ALA A 2 -19.20 -6.93 18.80
C ALA A 2 -19.28 -6.71 17.28
N ASP A 3 -20.49 -6.57 16.75
CA ASP A 3 -20.71 -5.99 15.41
C ASP A 3 -20.01 -4.63 15.41
N GLU A 4 -18.78 -4.56 14.87
CA GLU A 4 -18.26 -3.30 14.37
C GLU A 4 -19.17 -2.94 13.21
N GLU A 5 -20.05 -1.96 13.45
CA GLU A 5 -20.99 -1.46 12.46
C GLU A 5 -20.16 -0.97 11.26
N LEU A 6 -20.18 -1.75 10.18
CA LEU A 6 -19.39 -1.46 8.99
C LEU A 6 -19.72 -0.05 8.50
N LYS A 7 -18.68 0.80 8.42
CA LYS A 7 -18.79 2.20 7.98
C LYS A 7 -19.51 2.35 6.64
N PHE A 8 -19.34 1.37 5.75
CA PHE A 8 -20.03 1.27 4.47
C PHE A 8 -20.66 -0.11 4.31
N GLN A 9 -21.90 -0.14 3.84
CA GLN A 9 -22.62 -1.39 3.57
C GLN A 9 -22.33 -1.89 2.15
N ARG A 10 -22.49 -3.19 1.92
CA ARG A 10 -22.38 -3.77 0.57
C ARG A 10 -23.33 -3.03 -0.40
N GLY A 11 -22.79 -2.59 -1.53
CA GLY A 11 -23.48 -1.79 -2.53
C GLY A 11 -23.34 -0.27 -2.36
N ASP A 12 -22.88 0.22 -1.20
CA ASP A 12 -22.68 1.65 -0.94
C ASP A 12 -21.38 2.20 -1.54
N LEU A 13 -21.22 2.04 -2.86
CA LEU A 13 -20.06 2.59 -3.55
C LEU A 13 -20.06 4.13 -3.52
N ALA A 14 -21.24 4.76 -3.50
CA ALA A 14 -21.35 6.22 -3.47
C ALA A 14 -20.80 6.81 -2.15
N GLY A 15 -21.12 6.20 -0.99
CA GLY A 15 -20.58 6.58 0.30
C GLY A 15 -19.05 6.42 0.35
N VAL A 16 -18.53 5.29 -0.16
CA VAL A 16 -17.08 5.05 -0.25
C VAL A 16 -16.40 6.11 -1.11
N MET A 17 -16.93 6.40 -2.30
CA MET A 17 -16.37 7.42 -3.21
C MET A 17 -16.42 8.84 -2.64
N ALA A 18 -17.42 9.14 -1.81
CA ALA A 18 -17.54 10.45 -1.14
C ALA A 18 -16.53 10.60 0.01
N ALA A 19 -16.27 9.52 0.76
CA ALA A 19 -15.30 9.52 1.85
C ALA A 19 -13.85 9.38 1.37
N HIS A 20 -13.62 8.68 0.26
CA HIS A 20 -12.30 8.37 -0.28
C HIS A 20 -12.20 8.81 -1.74
N SER A 21 -11.67 10.03 -1.95
CA SER A 21 -11.60 10.64 -3.28
C SER A 21 -10.87 9.78 -4.30
N HIS A 22 -9.77 9.12 -3.90
CA HIS A 22 -8.96 8.26 -4.77
C HIS A 22 -9.73 7.05 -5.30
N VAL A 23 -10.67 6.48 -4.51
CA VAL A 23 -11.58 5.43 -4.99
C VAL A 23 -12.55 6.02 -6.01
N GLY A 24 -13.06 7.23 -5.74
CA GLY A 24 -13.93 7.95 -6.67
C GLY A 24 -13.28 8.28 -8.01
N ASP A 25 -12.04 8.77 -8.00
CA ASP A 25 -11.24 9.04 -9.20
C ASP A 25 -11.02 7.76 -10.00
N TRP A 26 -10.58 6.68 -9.33
CA TRP A 26 -10.40 5.38 -9.95
C TRP A 26 -11.67 4.84 -10.60
N VAL A 27 -12.80 4.86 -9.88
CA VAL A 27 -14.09 4.34 -10.39
C VAL A 27 -14.54 5.12 -11.63
N ARG A 28 -14.41 6.45 -11.62
CA ARG A 28 -14.76 7.29 -12.77
C ARG A 28 -13.89 6.99 -13.99
N ASP A 29 -12.59 6.86 -13.80
CA ASP A 29 -11.65 6.54 -14.87
C ASP A 29 -11.86 5.12 -15.41
N PHE A 30 -12.14 4.16 -14.52
CA PHE A 30 -12.44 2.78 -14.88
C PHE A 30 -13.76 2.69 -15.68
N GLU A 31 -14.83 3.33 -15.21
CA GLU A 31 -16.13 3.36 -15.89
C GLU A 31 -16.02 4.01 -17.28
N LYS A 32 -15.23 5.08 -17.41
CA LYS A 32 -14.93 5.71 -18.69
C LYS A 32 -14.18 4.79 -19.65
N ARG A 33 -13.26 3.96 -19.14
CA ARG A 33 -12.40 3.10 -19.94
C ARG A 33 -13.06 1.78 -20.35
N TYR A 34 -13.80 1.15 -19.44
CA TYR A 34 -14.33 -0.20 -19.60
C TYR A 34 -15.87 -0.24 -19.72
N GLY A 35 -16.56 0.89 -19.58
CA GLY A 35 -18.02 0.98 -19.71
C GLY A 35 -18.79 0.21 -18.64
N SER A 36 -18.11 -0.28 -17.59
CA SER A 36 -18.72 -1.02 -16.49
C SER A 36 -18.33 -0.40 -15.15
N ARG A 37 -19.30 -0.40 -14.22
CA ARG A 37 -19.13 0.19 -12.90
C ARG A 37 -18.92 -0.92 -11.86
N PRO A 38 -17.87 -0.85 -11.03
CA PRO A 38 -17.67 -1.81 -9.95
C PRO A 38 -18.78 -1.77 -8.91
N ILE A 39 -18.91 -2.86 -8.15
CA ILE A 39 -19.79 -2.93 -6.99
C ILE A 39 -18.93 -2.95 -5.73
N TYR A 40 -19.23 -2.10 -4.76
CA TYR A 40 -18.62 -2.23 -3.44
C TYR A 40 -19.15 -3.48 -2.72
N TYR A 41 -18.28 -4.45 -2.45
CA TYR A 41 -18.62 -5.69 -1.77
C TYR A 41 -18.60 -5.56 -0.23
N GLY A 42 -17.72 -4.71 0.30
CA GLY A 42 -17.34 -4.74 1.72
C GLY A 42 -16.31 -5.85 2.00
N PRO A 43 -16.17 -6.31 3.26
CA PRO A 43 -15.28 -7.41 3.61
C PRO A 43 -15.60 -8.68 2.80
N LEU A 44 -14.56 -9.34 2.29
CA LEU A 44 -14.74 -10.52 1.44
C LEU A 44 -15.20 -11.75 2.24
N ASP A 45 -16.07 -12.52 1.60
CA ASP A 45 -16.47 -13.86 2.06
C ASP A 45 -16.23 -14.91 0.96
N ARG A 46 -16.51 -16.18 1.27
CA ARG A 46 -16.41 -17.29 0.29
C ARG A 46 -17.39 -17.16 -0.89
N GLY A 47 -18.44 -16.35 -0.74
CA GLY A 47 -19.45 -16.11 -1.77
C GLY A 47 -18.95 -15.15 -2.85
N ALA A 48 -17.99 -14.28 -2.55
CA ALA A 48 -17.46 -13.30 -3.50
C ALA A 48 -16.93 -13.94 -4.80
N LYS A 49 -16.31 -15.13 -4.73
CA LYS A 49 -15.85 -15.88 -5.91
C LYS A 49 -16.98 -16.24 -6.88
N LYS A 50 -18.24 -16.33 -6.42
CA LYS A 50 -19.39 -16.70 -7.27
C LYS A 50 -20.03 -15.50 -7.96
N GLN A 51 -19.70 -14.28 -7.56
CA GLN A 51 -20.25 -13.09 -8.19
C GLN A 51 -19.69 -12.93 -9.60
N ARG A 52 -20.59 -12.78 -10.58
CA ARG A 52 -20.25 -12.55 -11.99
C ARG A 52 -21.15 -11.45 -12.59
N PRO A 53 -20.60 -10.55 -13.44
CA PRO A 53 -19.18 -10.41 -13.79
C PRO A 53 -18.34 -10.04 -12.56
N LEU A 54 -17.08 -10.49 -12.54
CA LEU A 54 -16.19 -10.20 -11.41
C LEU A 54 -15.69 -8.77 -11.57
N ASN A 55 -16.34 -7.83 -10.88
CA ASN A 55 -16.06 -6.41 -10.91
C ASN A 55 -16.42 -5.80 -9.54
N LEU A 56 -15.52 -5.97 -8.57
CA LEU A 56 -15.79 -5.83 -7.14
C LEU A 56 -14.74 -4.96 -6.45
N ILE A 57 -15.19 -4.03 -5.61
CA ILE A 57 -14.31 -3.29 -4.70
C ILE A 57 -14.52 -3.80 -3.28
N TYR A 58 -13.45 -4.19 -2.60
CA TYR A 58 -13.46 -4.50 -1.17
C TYR A 58 -12.48 -3.60 -0.41
N VAL A 59 -12.72 -3.46 0.89
CA VAL A 59 -11.81 -2.73 1.79
C VAL A 59 -10.78 -3.70 2.36
N THR A 60 -9.52 -3.30 2.38
CA THR A 60 -8.47 -4.02 3.12
C THR A 60 -8.29 -3.36 4.48
N LYS A 61 -7.74 -2.15 4.48
CA LYS A 61 -7.54 -1.32 5.65
C LYS A 61 -7.57 0.14 5.21
N GLU A 62 -8.50 0.94 5.72
CA GLU A 62 -8.61 2.35 5.32
C GLU A 62 -7.26 3.09 5.50
N PRO A 63 -6.84 3.93 4.52
CA PRO A 63 -7.58 4.35 3.33
C PRO A 63 -7.42 3.44 2.10
N VAL A 64 -6.89 2.22 2.23
CA VAL A 64 -6.63 1.31 1.11
C VAL A 64 -7.83 0.43 0.79
N PHE A 65 -8.16 0.35 -0.49
CA PHE A 65 -9.18 -0.52 -1.07
C PHE A 65 -8.57 -1.36 -2.19
N VAL A 66 -9.28 -2.40 -2.60
CA VAL A 66 -8.88 -3.24 -3.72
C VAL A 66 -10.03 -3.38 -4.69
N HIS A 67 -9.73 -3.21 -5.97
CA HIS A 67 -10.63 -3.53 -7.05
C HIS A 67 -10.19 -4.83 -7.75
N ILE A 68 -11.07 -5.84 -7.72
CA ILE A 68 -10.91 -7.11 -8.43
C ILE A 68 -11.74 -7.08 -9.69
N TYR A 69 -11.10 -7.39 -10.82
CA TYR A 69 -11.73 -7.38 -12.12
C TYR A 69 -11.31 -8.58 -12.97
N GLU A 70 -12.27 -9.27 -13.58
CA GLU A 70 -12.02 -10.28 -14.62
C GLU A 70 -12.48 -9.69 -15.96
N PRO A 71 -11.54 -9.30 -16.85
CA PRO A 71 -11.89 -8.82 -18.18
C PRO A 71 -12.66 -9.88 -18.98
N PRO A 72 -13.59 -9.48 -19.86
CA PRO A 72 -14.19 -10.36 -20.85
C PRO A 72 -13.12 -11.16 -21.62
N SER A 73 -13.44 -12.40 -21.99
CA SER A 73 -12.45 -13.31 -22.61
C SER A 73 -11.92 -12.84 -23.98
N ASP A 74 -12.64 -11.93 -24.62
CA ASP A 74 -12.32 -11.30 -25.90
C ASP A 74 -11.51 -10.00 -25.76
N GLU A 75 -11.28 -9.51 -24.53
CA GLU A 75 -10.45 -8.33 -24.24
C GLU A 75 -9.02 -8.69 -23.83
N ASP A 76 -8.13 -7.69 -23.88
CA ASP A 76 -6.77 -7.79 -23.35
C ASP A 76 -6.80 -8.13 -21.85
N GLY A 77 -6.17 -9.26 -21.49
CA GLY A 77 -6.20 -9.79 -20.12
C GLY A 77 -7.34 -10.76 -19.84
N GLY A 78 -8.13 -11.11 -20.86
CA GLY A 78 -9.15 -12.15 -20.77
C GLY A 78 -8.60 -13.47 -20.20
N GLY A 79 -9.31 -14.02 -19.21
CA GLY A 79 -8.91 -15.25 -18.50
C GLY A 79 -7.92 -15.03 -17.34
N GLN A 80 -7.55 -13.78 -17.04
CA GLN A 80 -6.81 -13.43 -15.83
C GLN A 80 -7.69 -12.61 -14.89
N ILE A 81 -7.51 -12.81 -13.58
CA ILE A 81 -8.11 -11.95 -12.56
C ILE A 81 -7.11 -10.84 -12.25
N LEU A 82 -7.52 -9.61 -12.49
CA LEU A 82 -6.75 -8.41 -12.21
C LEU A 82 -7.05 -7.92 -10.80
N TRP A 83 -5.99 -7.53 -10.11
CA TRP A 83 -6.01 -6.92 -8.78
C TRP A 83 -5.48 -5.49 -8.92
N PHE A 84 -6.26 -4.52 -8.45
CA PHE A 84 -5.89 -3.11 -8.46
C PHE A 84 -5.92 -2.56 -7.04
N GLY A 85 -4.74 -2.15 -6.55
CA GLY A 85 -4.62 -1.49 -5.26
C GLY A 85 -5.05 -0.04 -5.39
N LEU A 86 -6.07 0.35 -4.62
CA LEU A 86 -6.60 1.69 -4.58
C LEU A 86 -6.10 2.34 -3.29
N GLU A 87 -5.17 3.26 -3.44
CA GLU A 87 -4.65 4.07 -2.34
C GLU A 87 -4.62 5.54 -2.76
N PRO A 88 -4.50 6.48 -1.81
CA PRO A 88 -4.24 7.87 -2.14
C PRO A 88 -3.04 8.01 -3.09
N GLN A 89 -3.20 8.79 -4.16
CA GLN A 89 -2.14 9.12 -5.12
C GLN A 89 -1.90 10.63 -5.14
N LEU A 90 -0.68 11.03 -5.48
CA LEU A 90 -0.31 12.41 -5.71
C LEU A 90 -0.36 12.72 -7.21
N ASN A 91 -0.85 13.91 -7.55
CA ASN A 91 -0.66 14.46 -8.89
C ASN A 91 0.76 15.04 -9.05
N GLU A 92 1.10 15.51 -10.26
CA GLU A 92 2.44 16.05 -10.55
C GLU A 92 2.82 17.26 -9.69
N GLU A 93 1.86 18.13 -9.35
CA GLU A 93 2.08 19.29 -8.49
C GLU A 93 2.38 18.84 -7.05
N GLU A 94 1.58 17.93 -6.52
CA GLU A 94 1.74 17.36 -5.19
C GLU A 94 3.03 16.54 -5.07
N GLU A 95 3.49 15.90 -6.14
CA GLU A 95 4.76 15.18 -6.16
C GLU A 95 5.96 16.12 -6.04
N ASN A 96 5.89 17.33 -6.63
CA ASN A 96 6.89 18.36 -6.41
C ASN A 96 6.89 18.82 -4.95
N ILE A 97 5.70 19.08 -4.39
CA ILE A 97 5.55 19.42 -2.97
C ILE A 97 6.12 18.32 -2.07
N ARG A 98 5.85 17.05 -2.39
CA ARG A 98 6.38 15.90 -1.65
C ARG A 98 7.89 15.90 -1.64
N ARG A 99 8.54 16.14 -2.79
CA ARG A 99 10.00 16.19 -2.89
C ARG A 99 10.59 17.26 -2.00
N ASP A 100 10.05 18.48 -2.06
CA ASP A 100 10.52 19.62 -1.27
C ASP A 100 10.28 19.40 0.24
N LEU A 101 9.14 18.78 0.58
CA LEU A 101 8.83 18.37 1.95
C LEU A 101 9.84 17.34 2.46
N VAL A 102 10.11 16.28 1.70
CA VAL A 102 11.05 15.22 2.08
C VAL A 102 12.46 15.78 2.26
N GLU A 103 12.91 16.67 1.38
CA GLU A 103 14.21 17.34 1.54
C GLU A 103 14.28 18.13 2.84
N THR A 104 13.22 18.90 3.14
CA THR A 104 13.12 19.65 4.40
C THR A 104 13.14 18.71 5.61
N LEU A 105 12.39 17.60 5.57
CA LEU A 105 12.36 16.61 6.64
C LEU A 105 13.75 15.98 6.87
N LEU A 106 14.49 15.66 5.80
CA LEU A 106 15.85 15.11 5.90
C LEU A 106 16.85 16.10 6.50
N GLN A 107 16.74 17.40 6.19
CA GLN A 107 17.59 18.42 6.79
C GLN A 107 17.36 18.58 8.30
N GLU A 108 16.12 18.39 8.75
CA GLU A 108 15.72 18.56 10.15
C GLU A 108 15.86 17.25 10.95
N ALA A 109 15.98 16.10 10.29
CA ALA A 109 16.13 14.78 10.90
C ALA A 109 17.22 14.70 11.99
N PRO A 110 18.40 15.35 11.89
CA PRO A 110 19.41 15.31 12.96
C PRO A 110 18.96 15.95 14.28
N THR A 111 17.96 16.83 14.23
CA THR A 111 17.42 17.52 15.42
C THR A 111 16.16 16.84 15.97
N ALA A 112 15.64 15.84 15.27
CA ALA A 112 14.46 15.09 15.68
C ALA A 112 14.78 14.20 16.89
N PRO A 113 13.79 13.90 17.76
CA PRO A 113 13.96 12.93 18.83
C PRO A 113 14.39 11.57 18.28
N SER A 114 15.21 10.83 19.03
CA SER A 114 15.48 9.43 18.73
C SER A 114 14.22 8.59 18.90
N PHE A 115 14.05 7.58 18.05
CA PHE A 115 12.96 6.61 18.13
C PHE A 115 13.51 5.20 18.31
N THR A 116 12.68 4.31 18.83
CA THR A 116 13.02 2.89 19.03
C THR A 116 12.05 1.94 18.34
N THR A 117 10.87 2.44 17.97
CA THR A 117 9.82 1.68 17.29
C THR A 117 9.29 2.42 16.07
N ASP A 118 8.72 1.68 15.12
CA ASP A 118 8.13 2.27 13.92
C ASP A 118 6.95 3.20 14.26
N SER A 119 6.14 2.86 15.27
CA SER A 119 5.02 3.71 15.71
C SER A 119 5.46 5.06 16.28
N GLU A 120 6.56 5.08 17.04
CA GLU A 120 7.19 6.32 17.50
C GLU A 120 7.69 7.13 16.30
N PHE A 121 8.30 6.47 15.31
CA PHE A 121 8.80 7.13 14.11
C PHE A 121 7.65 7.71 13.27
N GLU A 122 6.54 6.99 13.08
CA GLU A 122 5.34 7.51 12.40
C GLU A 122 4.79 8.76 13.10
N THR A 123 4.78 8.76 14.43
CA THR A 123 4.31 9.89 15.23
C THR A 123 5.20 11.11 15.06
N ILE A 124 6.52 10.94 15.16
CA ILE A 124 7.50 12.03 14.98
C ILE A 124 7.40 12.59 13.56
N LEU A 125 7.39 11.71 12.56
CA LEU A 125 7.30 12.10 11.16
C LEU A 125 5.99 12.84 10.87
N GLY A 126 4.86 12.37 11.43
CA GLY A 126 3.57 13.06 11.34
C GLY A 126 3.59 14.46 11.93
N GLN A 127 4.22 14.63 13.11
CA GLN A 127 4.39 15.95 13.73
C GLN A 127 5.30 16.88 12.91
N MET A 128 6.36 16.34 12.30
CA MET A 128 7.23 17.13 11.41
C MET A 128 6.47 17.58 10.17
N ILE A 129 5.69 16.70 9.54
CA ILE A 129 4.85 17.05 8.39
C ILE A 129 3.88 18.18 8.76
N ASP A 130 3.19 18.07 9.90
CA ASP A 130 2.29 19.12 10.38
C ASP A 130 3.00 20.45 10.67
N ARG A 131 4.25 20.41 11.12
CA ARG A 131 5.04 21.61 11.39
C ARG A 131 5.46 22.33 10.11
N PHE A 132 5.75 21.59 9.04
CA PHE A 132 6.24 22.12 7.77
C PHE A 132 5.15 22.28 6.70
N THR A 133 3.90 21.94 7.01
CA THR A 133 2.75 22.18 6.14
C THR A 133 1.78 23.14 6.83
N ILE A 134 1.34 24.18 6.11
CA ILE A 134 0.35 25.13 6.61
C ILE A 134 -0.85 25.20 5.68
N SER A 135 -2.03 25.41 6.26
CA SER A 135 -3.26 25.51 5.47
C SER A 135 -3.27 26.82 4.68
N GLN A 136 -3.90 26.83 3.49
CA GLN A 136 -4.03 28.05 2.66
C GLN A 136 -4.71 29.22 3.43
N SER A 137 -5.65 28.90 4.32
CA SER A 137 -6.32 29.88 5.17
C SER A 137 -5.35 30.55 6.15
N GLU A 138 -4.47 29.77 6.77
CA GLU A 138 -3.41 30.24 7.67
C GLU A 138 -2.35 31.05 6.93
N ALA A 139 -1.98 30.63 5.71
CA ALA A 139 -1.01 31.36 4.89
C ALA A 139 -1.43 32.82 4.64
N SER A 140 -2.72 33.08 4.45
CA SER A 140 -3.25 34.45 4.25
C SER A 140 -3.13 35.35 5.50
N ILE A 141 -3.22 34.76 6.70
CA ILE A 141 -3.07 35.46 8.00
C ILE A 141 -1.59 35.69 8.29
N VAL A 142 -0.78 34.67 8.01
CA VAL A 142 0.65 34.68 8.29
C VAL A 142 1.38 35.62 7.32
N SER A 143 0.98 35.68 6.05
CA SER A 143 1.53 36.62 5.05
C SER A 143 1.33 38.09 5.46
N ARG A 144 0.17 38.46 6.06
CA ARG A 144 -0.07 39.83 6.57
C ARG A 144 0.78 40.21 7.78
N ARG A 145 1.21 39.24 8.61
CA ARG A 145 2.09 39.49 9.77
C ARG A 145 3.58 39.37 9.43
N ARG A 146 3.95 38.62 8.38
CA ARG A 146 5.35 38.22 8.10
C ARG A 146 6.20 39.21 7.32
N GLY A 147 5.61 40.07 6.49
CA GLY A 147 6.32 40.87 5.50
C GLY A 147 7.38 41.87 6.01
N ARG A 148 7.56 42.07 7.33
CA ARG A 148 8.59 42.98 7.87
C ARG A 148 9.62 42.34 8.80
N ILE A 149 9.36 41.16 9.35
CA ILE A 149 10.23 40.54 10.37
C ILE A 149 11.10 39.44 9.76
N TRP A 150 10.58 38.65 8.83
CA TRP A 150 11.34 37.54 8.23
C TRP A 150 12.34 38.02 7.17
N GLU A 151 11.98 39.06 6.42
CA GLU A 151 12.88 39.75 5.48
C GLU A 151 14.10 40.37 6.18
N LEU A 152 13.98 40.69 7.48
CA LEU A 152 15.05 41.26 8.30
C LEU A 152 16.02 40.20 8.86
N VAL A 153 15.61 38.93 8.95
CA VAL A 153 16.36 37.86 9.65
C VAL A 153 17.00 36.87 8.66
N GLY A 154 16.69 36.96 7.36
CA GLY A 154 17.35 36.14 6.32
C GLY A 154 17.13 34.63 6.46
N LEU A 155 16.08 34.22 7.18
CA LEU A 155 15.69 32.81 7.32
C LEU A 155 14.60 32.50 6.29
N ASP A 156 14.88 31.55 5.39
CA ASP A 156 13.87 31.01 4.49
C ASP A 156 12.80 30.28 5.30
N ASP A 157 11.54 30.70 5.12
CA ASP A 157 10.39 30.02 5.70
C ASP A 157 10.13 28.73 4.92
N LYS A 158 10.71 27.62 5.38
CA LYS A 158 10.62 26.30 4.75
C LYS A 158 9.21 25.66 4.79
N ARG A 159 8.18 26.41 5.16
CA ARG A 159 6.82 25.87 5.30
C ARG A 159 6.11 25.89 3.95
N ILE A 160 5.48 24.77 3.61
CA ILE A 160 4.80 24.59 2.34
C ILE A 160 3.29 24.80 2.56
N VAL A 161 2.67 25.58 1.67
CA VAL A 161 1.23 25.85 1.72
C VAL A 161 0.49 24.74 0.99
N VAL A 162 -0.42 24.07 1.70
CA VAL A 162 -1.22 22.96 1.16
C VAL A 162 -2.67 23.06 1.65
N SER A 163 -3.60 22.45 0.94
CA SER A 163 -4.95 22.20 1.47
C SER A 163 -4.94 21.01 2.44
N ASP A 164 -5.96 20.89 3.28
CA ASP A 164 -6.04 19.79 4.26
C ASP A 164 -6.08 18.41 3.57
N ALA A 165 -6.79 18.30 2.44
CA ALA A 165 -6.83 17.08 1.63
C ALA A 165 -5.47 16.75 0.97
N GLN A 166 -4.71 17.76 0.56
CA GLN A 166 -3.32 17.56 0.06
C GLN A 166 -2.42 17.11 1.22
N ARG A 167 -2.53 17.74 2.39
CA ARG A 167 -1.74 17.38 3.58
C ARG A 167 -1.95 15.92 3.99
N GLU A 168 -3.19 15.44 3.99
CA GLU A 168 -3.50 14.07 4.36
C GLU A 168 -2.91 13.06 3.35
N ARG A 169 -3.00 13.36 2.05
CA ARG A 169 -2.38 12.53 1.01
C ARG A 169 -0.86 12.53 1.10
N LEU A 170 -0.24 13.69 1.30
CA LEU A 170 1.21 13.82 1.52
C LEU A 170 1.65 13.04 2.76
N ARG A 171 0.92 13.15 3.87
CA ARG A 171 1.17 12.39 5.09
C ARG A 171 1.16 10.89 4.82
N TYR A 172 0.09 10.39 4.20
CA TYR A 172 -0.03 8.96 3.87
C TYR A 172 1.16 8.49 3.02
N ILE A 173 1.47 9.19 1.92
CA ILE A 173 2.53 8.80 0.99
C ILE A 173 3.92 8.86 1.62
N VAL A 174 4.23 9.93 2.37
CA VAL A 174 5.54 10.08 3.01
C VAL A 174 5.75 9.01 4.08
N ILE A 175 4.74 8.71 4.91
CA ILE A 175 4.82 7.63 5.90
C ILE A 175 4.95 6.26 5.19
N ARG A 176 4.14 6.02 4.16
CA ARG A 176 4.19 4.79 3.36
C ARG A 176 5.60 4.53 2.80
N ASP A 177 6.21 5.55 2.22
CA ASP A 177 7.50 5.44 1.54
C ASP A 177 8.70 5.37 2.50
N LEU A 178 8.67 6.12 3.61
CA LEU A 178 9.81 6.21 4.53
C LEU A 178 9.78 5.15 5.64
N ILE A 179 8.60 4.75 6.09
CA ILE A 179 8.44 3.88 7.26
C ILE A 179 7.85 2.53 6.88
N ARG A 180 6.82 2.50 6.04
CA ARG A 180 6.14 1.24 5.69
C ARG A 180 6.76 0.58 4.49
N ASN A 181 6.00 -0.15 3.66
CA ASN A 181 6.58 -0.97 2.60
C ASN A 181 6.66 -0.26 1.24
N GLY A 182 6.48 1.06 1.19
CA GLY A 182 6.55 1.85 -0.04
C GLY A 182 5.56 1.34 -1.10
N PRO A 183 6.02 1.10 -2.36
CA PRO A 183 5.15 0.66 -3.44
C PRO A 183 4.41 -0.66 -3.22
N LEU A 184 4.88 -1.52 -2.30
CA LEU A 184 4.24 -2.80 -1.98
C LEU A 184 3.27 -2.71 -0.80
N GLU A 185 3.08 -1.53 -0.22
CA GLU A 185 2.22 -1.36 0.96
C GLU A 185 0.81 -1.87 0.73
N THR A 186 0.22 -1.59 -0.43
CA THR A 186 -1.14 -2.03 -0.76
C THR A 186 -1.26 -3.55 -0.82
N LEU A 187 -0.22 -4.24 -1.30
CA LEU A 187 -0.18 -5.71 -1.34
C LEU A 187 0.00 -6.29 0.07
N LEU A 188 0.94 -5.72 0.84
CA LEU A 188 1.25 -6.21 2.18
C LEU A 188 0.15 -5.90 3.19
N SER A 189 -0.63 -4.84 2.96
CA SER A 189 -1.82 -4.53 3.78
C SER A 189 -3.02 -5.42 3.46
N ASP A 190 -3.05 -6.11 2.32
CA ASP A 190 -4.18 -6.95 1.94
C ASP A 190 -4.09 -8.35 2.55
N GLU A 191 -4.78 -8.58 3.67
CA GLU A 191 -4.85 -9.87 4.37
C GLU A 191 -5.42 -11.02 3.52
N MET A 192 -6.05 -10.72 2.38
CA MET A 192 -6.59 -11.74 1.48
C MET A 192 -5.53 -12.33 0.55
N LEU A 193 -4.33 -11.75 0.50
CA LEU A 193 -3.17 -12.29 -0.21
C LEU A 193 -2.37 -13.25 0.68
N GLU A 194 -1.89 -14.35 0.10
CA GLU A 194 -1.09 -15.37 0.79
C GLU A 194 0.36 -15.36 0.33
N ASP A 195 0.58 -15.39 -0.98
CA ASP A 195 1.91 -15.31 -1.59
C ASP A 195 1.96 -14.16 -2.61
N ILE A 196 3.08 -13.44 -2.65
CA ILE A 196 3.36 -12.33 -3.57
C ILE A 196 4.64 -12.65 -4.32
N HIS A 197 4.58 -12.67 -5.64
CA HIS A 197 5.68 -13.06 -6.53
C HIS A 197 6.00 -11.93 -7.52
N SER A 198 7.24 -11.47 -7.51
CA SER A 198 7.76 -10.53 -8.51
C SER A 198 8.97 -11.11 -9.19
N VAL A 199 8.93 -11.20 -10.52
CA VAL A 199 10.02 -11.74 -11.34
C VAL A 199 10.51 -10.66 -12.30
N GLY A 200 11.61 -9.99 -11.96
CA GLY A 200 12.15 -8.90 -12.76
C GLY A 200 11.18 -7.72 -12.85
N LEU A 201 11.02 -7.20 -14.06
CA LEU A 201 10.13 -6.06 -14.37
C LEU A 201 8.71 -6.48 -14.79
N LYS A 202 8.38 -7.76 -14.63
CA LYS A 202 7.01 -8.24 -14.91
C LYS A 202 6.02 -7.69 -13.88
N HIS A 203 4.75 -7.85 -14.20
CA HIS A 203 3.70 -7.61 -13.21
C HIS A 203 3.86 -8.55 -12.02
N ILE A 204 3.46 -8.05 -10.86
CA ILE A 204 3.46 -8.84 -9.63
C ILE A 204 2.26 -9.80 -9.68
N HIS A 205 2.53 -11.08 -9.48
CA HIS A 205 1.51 -12.11 -9.39
C HIS A 205 1.34 -12.55 -7.94
N MET A 206 0.12 -12.86 -7.54
CA MET A 206 -0.20 -13.13 -6.14
C MET A 206 -1.19 -14.27 -6.04
N ASP A 207 -1.09 -15.06 -4.97
CA ASP A 207 -2.13 -16.00 -4.60
C ASP A 207 -3.10 -15.34 -3.61
N HIS A 208 -4.38 -15.38 -3.93
CA HIS A 208 -5.44 -14.74 -3.19
C HIS A 208 -6.42 -15.78 -2.63
N LYS A 209 -6.69 -15.74 -1.32
CA LYS A 209 -7.53 -16.71 -0.58
C LYS A 209 -8.85 -17.06 -1.26
N VAL A 210 -9.54 -16.04 -1.80
CA VAL A 210 -10.83 -16.19 -2.48
C VAL A 210 -10.70 -16.46 -3.99
N PHE A 211 -9.85 -15.72 -4.69
CA PHE A 211 -9.83 -15.69 -6.16
C PHE A 211 -8.77 -16.62 -6.79
N GLY A 212 -7.81 -17.13 -6.02
CA GLY A 212 -6.65 -17.87 -6.50
C GLY A 212 -5.61 -16.93 -7.10
N MET A 213 -4.97 -17.35 -8.18
CA MET A 213 -3.94 -16.54 -8.85
C MET A 213 -4.53 -15.24 -9.42
N VAL A 214 -3.99 -14.11 -8.97
CA VAL A 214 -4.35 -12.76 -9.43
C VAL A 214 -3.10 -12.00 -9.90
N THR A 215 -3.28 -11.04 -10.81
CA THR A 215 -2.19 -10.20 -11.34
C THR A 215 -2.40 -8.75 -10.95
N SER A 216 -1.40 -8.15 -10.31
CA SER A 216 -1.42 -6.74 -9.90
C SER A 216 -1.16 -5.80 -11.07
N ASN A 217 -1.72 -4.60 -11.02
CA ASN A 217 -1.29 -3.48 -11.85
C ASN A 217 0.10 -2.93 -11.48
N ILE A 218 0.64 -3.31 -10.33
CA ILE A 218 1.96 -2.89 -9.85
C ILE A 218 3.06 -3.63 -10.62
N ARG A 219 4.02 -2.86 -11.12
CA ARG A 219 5.27 -3.36 -11.71
C ARG A 219 6.39 -2.34 -11.54
N PHE A 220 7.61 -2.84 -11.48
CA PHE A 220 8.79 -1.98 -11.54
C PHE A 220 9.10 -1.65 -13.01
N ARG A 221 9.24 -0.36 -13.33
CA ARG A 221 9.51 0.09 -14.70
C ARG A 221 10.97 -0.07 -15.10
N GLU A 222 11.86 0.01 -14.12
CA GLU A 222 13.31 0.02 -14.31
C GLU A 222 13.97 -0.90 -13.30
N ARG A 223 15.07 -1.54 -13.70
CA ARG A 223 15.79 -2.51 -12.85
C ARG A 223 16.46 -1.80 -11.68
N GLU A 224 16.98 -0.60 -11.91
CA GLU A 224 17.65 0.23 -10.93
C GLU A 224 16.71 0.62 -9.79
N ILE A 225 15.44 0.85 -10.09
CA ILE A 225 14.41 1.13 -9.08
C ILE A 225 14.15 -0.13 -8.26
N LEU A 226 13.96 -1.28 -8.92
CA LEU A 226 13.76 -2.56 -8.23
C LEU A 226 14.95 -2.93 -7.34
N SER A 227 16.17 -2.82 -7.85
CA SER A 227 17.40 -3.10 -7.11
C SER A 227 17.57 -2.19 -5.90
N ARG A 228 17.32 -0.87 -6.05
CA ARG A 228 17.37 0.04 -4.90
C ARG A 228 16.31 -0.31 -3.85
N TYR A 229 15.10 -0.65 -4.28
CA TYR A 229 14.03 -1.05 -3.37
C TYR A 229 14.38 -2.33 -2.61
N LEU A 230 14.85 -3.37 -3.31
CA LEU A 230 15.25 -4.64 -2.68
C LEU A 230 16.44 -4.47 -1.73
N ARG A 231 17.39 -3.59 -2.06
CA ARG A 231 18.50 -3.24 -1.18
C ARG A 231 18.00 -2.57 0.11
N ALA A 232 17.18 -1.53 -0.01
CA ALA A 232 16.61 -0.84 1.15
C ALA A 232 15.77 -1.79 2.03
N MET A 233 14.96 -2.66 1.41
CA MET A 233 14.22 -3.72 2.12
C MET A 233 15.17 -4.68 2.86
N SER A 234 16.22 -5.16 2.20
CA SER A 234 17.18 -6.09 2.79
C SER A 234 17.94 -5.51 3.99
N GLU A 235 18.25 -4.21 3.93
CA GLU A 235 18.89 -3.48 5.02
C GLU A 235 17.97 -3.39 6.24
N ARG A 236 16.68 -3.12 6.02
CA ARG A 236 15.66 -3.08 7.08
C ARG A 236 15.42 -4.43 7.75
N ILE A 237 15.54 -5.52 6.99
CA ILE A 237 15.47 -6.90 7.50
C ILE A 237 16.76 -7.26 8.30
N GLY A 238 17.80 -6.42 8.24
CA GLY A 238 19.10 -6.66 8.87
C GLY A 238 19.98 -7.65 8.10
N ARG A 239 19.67 -7.90 6.82
CA ARG A 239 20.38 -8.85 5.96
C ARG A 239 20.65 -8.23 4.59
N PRO A 240 21.58 -7.26 4.49
CA PRO A 240 21.80 -6.52 3.25
C PRO A 240 22.22 -7.45 2.09
N VAL A 241 21.58 -7.26 0.93
CA VAL A 241 21.96 -7.94 -0.32
C VAL A 241 23.20 -7.30 -0.94
N SER A 242 24.01 -8.12 -1.62
CA SER A 242 25.14 -7.66 -2.44
C SER A 242 25.37 -8.63 -3.60
N ASP A 243 26.18 -8.25 -4.58
CA ASP A 243 26.49 -9.15 -5.70
C ASP A 243 27.22 -10.42 -5.24
N ASN A 244 27.99 -10.34 -4.16
CA ASN A 244 28.66 -11.49 -3.53
C ASN A 244 27.70 -12.39 -2.73
N LYS A 245 26.57 -11.84 -2.26
CA LYS A 245 25.52 -12.58 -1.55
C LYS A 245 24.15 -12.19 -2.12
N PRO A 246 23.83 -12.70 -3.33
CA PRO A 246 22.67 -12.23 -4.07
C PRO A 246 21.36 -12.86 -3.62
N ILE A 247 21.42 -13.94 -2.83
CA ILE A 247 20.23 -14.63 -2.32
C ILE A 247 20.14 -14.39 -0.81
N ILE A 248 18.99 -13.87 -0.37
CA ILE A 248 18.70 -13.71 1.05
C ILE A 248 17.31 -14.25 1.40
N ASP A 249 17.22 -14.74 2.62
CA ASP A 249 15.96 -15.05 3.30
C ASP A 249 15.90 -14.26 4.60
N GLY A 250 14.72 -13.72 4.89
CA GLY A 250 14.45 -13.01 6.14
C GLY A 250 12.96 -12.85 6.42
N ALA A 251 12.66 -12.05 7.43
CA ALA A 251 11.30 -11.74 7.87
C ALA A 251 11.07 -10.23 7.78
N LEU A 252 9.92 -9.84 7.24
CA LEU A 252 9.42 -8.48 7.25
C LEU A 252 8.89 -8.12 8.65
N LEU A 253 8.58 -6.84 8.85
CA LEU A 253 8.11 -6.30 10.13
C LEU A 253 6.78 -6.89 10.58
N ASP A 254 5.92 -7.27 9.63
CA ASP A 254 4.65 -7.96 9.87
C ASP A 254 4.81 -9.47 10.14
N GLY A 255 6.04 -9.99 10.15
CA GLY A 255 6.35 -11.40 10.33
C GLY A 255 6.29 -12.23 9.04
N SER A 256 5.91 -11.63 7.91
CA SER A 256 5.91 -12.28 6.61
C SER A 256 7.32 -12.70 6.20
N ARG A 257 7.45 -13.84 5.52
CA ARG A 257 8.76 -14.34 5.06
C ARG A 257 9.05 -13.77 3.69
N ILE A 258 10.27 -13.30 3.48
CA ILE A 258 10.71 -12.78 2.19
C ILE A 258 11.98 -13.50 1.73
N ASN A 259 11.97 -13.91 0.48
CA ASN A 259 13.12 -14.37 -0.27
C ASN A 259 13.44 -13.34 -1.36
N ILE A 260 14.70 -12.93 -1.46
CA ILE A 260 15.17 -11.99 -2.49
C ILE A 260 16.29 -12.64 -3.28
N ILE A 261 16.23 -12.51 -4.60
CA ILE A 261 17.29 -12.86 -5.55
C ILE A 261 17.70 -11.58 -6.27
N PHE A 262 18.88 -11.06 -5.95
CA PHE A 262 19.33 -9.72 -6.35
C PHE A 262 20.15 -9.69 -7.66
N SER A 263 20.93 -10.74 -7.95
CA SER A 263 21.88 -10.71 -9.08
C SER A 263 21.25 -11.16 -10.40
N ASP A 264 21.59 -10.42 -11.46
CA ASP A 264 21.26 -10.76 -12.86
C ASP A 264 21.94 -12.06 -13.31
N ASP A 265 23.10 -12.42 -12.74
CA ASP A 265 23.79 -13.68 -13.03
C ASP A 265 23.02 -14.90 -12.49
N VAL A 266 22.18 -14.68 -11.48
CA VAL A 266 21.36 -15.72 -10.85
C VAL A 266 19.93 -15.72 -11.40
N SER A 267 19.44 -14.54 -11.80
CA SER A 267 18.09 -14.37 -12.36
C SER A 267 18.15 -13.67 -13.72
N MET A 268 18.00 -14.45 -14.79
CA MET A 268 18.03 -13.94 -16.17
C MET A 268 17.00 -12.82 -16.44
N LEU A 269 15.88 -12.84 -15.72
CA LEU A 269 14.81 -11.86 -15.88
C LEU A 269 15.02 -10.59 -15.03
N GLY A 270 16.09 -10.54 -14.25
CA GLY A 270 16.41 -9.47 -13.31
C GLY A 270 16.11 -9.81 -11.87
N PRO A 271 16.37 -8.87 -10.94
CA PRO A 271 16.11 -9.08 -9.52
C PRO A 271 14.67 -9.55 -9.29
N SER A 272 14.48 -10.47 -8.35
CA SER A 272 13.17 -11.04 -8.04
C SER A 272 12.99 -11.22 -6.54
N PHE A 273 11.74 -11.29 -6.12
CA PHE A 273 11.42 -11.57 -4.73
C PHE A 273 10.12 -12.37 -4.62
N THR A 274 10.03 -13.15 -3.56
CA THR A 274 8.80 -13.82 -3.15
C THR A 274 8.55 -13.50 -1.69
N ILE A 275 7.33 -13.07 -1.38
CA ILE A 275 6.88 -12.84 -0.02
C ILE A 275 5.76 -13.83 0.27
N ARG A 276 5.93 -14.61 1.34
CA ARG A 276 4.88 -15.44 1.91
C ARG A 276 4.34 -14.74 3.14
N LYS A 277 3.08 -14.32 3.08
CA LYS A 277 2.44 -13.58 4.14
C LYS A 277 2.22 -14.46 5.37
N PHE A 278 2.44 -13.87 6.54
CA PHE A 278 2.04 -14.51 7.79
C PHE A 278 0.52 -14.33 7.94
N ALA A 279 -0.21 -15.41 8.19
CA ALA A 279 -1.65 -15.32 8.44
C ALA A 279 -1.88 -14.78 9.86
N GLU A 280 -2.49 -13.59 9.96
CA GLU A 280 -2.81 -12.97 11.25
C GLU A 280 -3.80 -13.84 12.05
N GLU A 281 -4.80 -14.42 11.39
CA GLU A 281 -5.68 -15.43 11.98
C GLU A 281 -5.09 -16.83 11.85
N THR A 282 -4.69 -17.42 12.99
CA THR A 282 -4.35 -18.85 13.05
C THR A 282 -5.57 -19.72 12.76
N ILE A 283 -5.38 -20.74 11.93
CA ILE A 283 -6.45 -21.69 11.58
C ILE A 283 -6.81 -22.51 12.83
N SER A 284 -8.03 -22.34 13.32
CA SER A 284 -8.56 -23.11 14.44
C SER A 284 -8.88 -24.55 14.04
N VAL A 285 -8.83 -25.46 15.01
CA VAL A 285 -9.25 -26.86 14.83
C VAL A 285 -10.71 -26.96 14.33
N ILE A 286 -11.57 -26.05 14.77
CA ILE A 286 -12.98 -25.98 14.35
C ILE A 286 -13.07 -25.63 12.86
N GLN A 287 -12.23 -24.71 12.37
CA GLN A 287 -12.15 -24.40 10.94
C GLN A 287 -11.66 -25.60 10.14
N LEU A 288 -10.63 -26.33 10.59
CA LEU A 288 -10.14 -27.55 9.90
C LEU A 288 -11.24 -28.62 9.77
N ILE A 289 -12.04 -28.82 10.83
CA ILE A 289 -13.19 -29.72 10.79
C ILE A 289 -14.24 -29.22 9.80
N LYS A 290 -14.58 -27.92 9.85
CA LYS A 290 -15.56 -27.29 8.95
C LYS A 290 -15.14 -27.37 7.48
N TRP A 291 -13.84 -27.35 7.20
CA TRP A 291 -13.30 -27.47 5.84
C TRP A 291 -13.19 -28.92 5.37
N GLY A 292 -13.45 -29.90 6.24
CA GLY A 292 -13.30 -31.32 5.93
C GLY A 292 -11.86 -31.79 5.87
N THR A 293 -10.91 -30.99 6.36
CA THR A 293 -9.48 -31.35 6.42
C THR A 293 -9.21 -32.45 7.45
N MET A 294 -9.99 -32.48 8.54
CA MET A 294 -9.99 -33.56 9.53
C MET A 294 -11.38 -33.79 10.12
N SER A 295 -11.65 -35.00 10.60
CA SER A 295 -12.91 -35.28 11.31
C SER A 295 -12.87 -34.80 12.76
N ALA A 296 -14.04 -34.56 13.34
CA ALA A 296 -14.15 -34.23 14.78
C ALA A 296 -13.57 -35.35 15.67
N GLN A 297 -13.64 -36.61 15.23
CA GLN A 297 -13.05 -37.74 15.94
C GLN A 297 -11.51 -37.70 15.92
N GLN A 298 -10.91 -37.38 14.75
CA GLN A 298 -9.46 -37.22 14.63
C GLN A 298 -8.97 -36.05 15.49
N ALA A 299 -9.70 -34.93 15.48
CA ALA A 299 -9.40 -33.78 16.32
C ALA A 299 -9.49 -34.09 17.81
N ALA A 300 -10.42 -34.95 18.24
CA ALA A 300 -10.56 -35.36 19.64
C ALA A 300 -9.52 -36.42 20.07
N TYR A 301 -8.93 -37.14 19.12
CA TYR A 301 -7.91 -38.14 19.39
C TYR A 301 -6.52 -37.52 19.63
N ILE A 302 -6.19 -36.44 18.92
CA ILE A 302 -4.94 -35.67 19.08
C ILE A 302 -4.98 -34.91 20.42
#